data_AF-A0A7X6YI79-F1
#
_entry.id   AF-A0A7X6YI79-F1
#
_cell.length_a   1.000
_cell.length_b   1.000
_cell.length_c   1.000
_cell.angle_alpha   90.00
_cell.angle_beta   90.00
_cell.angle_gamma   90.00
#
_symmetry.space_group_name_H-M   'P 1'
#
loop_
_entity.id
_entity.type
_entity.pdbx_description
1 polymer ?
#
loop_
_entity_poly.entity_id
_entity_poly.type
_entity_poly.pdbx_seq_one_letter_code
_entity_poly.pdbx_strand_id
1 'polypeptide(L)'
;MNAYKRYKNRLEKFLQTERGKRFINFAYSIGAAIVILGAMFKLLHFPFGNELLFIGMITEVIVFTLSAFDTPIKDYNWDKVFPALTSTNDFEQSEAIQGSRKFHTTSSLTNNQISTTPQTEEYNRQMEKLITETEKMGKQLQELNEVYERMLRAMSGHDK
;
A
#
# COMPACT_ATOMS: atom_id res chain seq x y z
N MET A 1 -12.07 41.63 -23.37
CA MET A 1 -12.10 40.20 -22.96
C MET A 1 -11.48 40.08 -21.58
N ASN A 2 -12.21 39.67 -20.52
CA ASN A 2 -11.67 39.09 -19.25
C ASN A 2 -12.77 38.95 -18.16
N ALA A 3 -13.82 38.16 -18.42
CA ALA A 3 -14.87 37.87 -17.42
C ALA A 3 -14.89 36.39 -16.93
N TYR A 4 -13.95 35.55 -17.38
CA TYR A 4 -14.01 34.10 -17.14
C TYR A 4 -13.20 33.60 -15.93
N LYS A 5 -12.35 34.42 -15.31
CA LYS A 5 -11.43 33.98 -14.24
C LYS A 5 -11.99 34.01 -12.82
N ARG A 6 -13.22 34.52 -12.59
CA ARG A 6 -13.72 34.78 -11.22
C ARG A 6 -14.54 33.65 -10.58
N TYR A 7 -15.06 32.69 -11.35
CA TYR A 7 -16.00 31.68 -10.83
C TYR A 7 -15.35 30.40 -10.27
N LYS A 8 -14.08 30.13 -10.62
CA LYS A 8 -13.36 28.94 -10.14
C LYS A 8 -13.08 28.97 -8.63
N ASN A 9 -13.11 30.15 -8.01
CA ASN A 9 -12.63 30.34 -6.63
C ASN A 9 -13.65 30.02 -5.53
N ARG A 10 -14.94 29.79 -5.84
CA ARG A 10 -15.98 29.52 -4.82
C ARG A 10 -16.22 28.04 -4.59
N LEU A 11 -16.28 27.24 -5.65
CA LEU A 11 -16.41 25.79 -5.57
C LEU A 11 -15.17 25.16 -4.94
N GLU A 12 -13.98 25.59 -5.36
CA GLU A 12 -12.71 25.12 -4.79
C GLU A 12 -12.60 25.44 -3.29
N LYS A 13 -12.98 26.66 -2.87
CA LYS A 13 -13.05 27.02 -1.44
C LYS A 13 -14.09 26.21 -0.66
N PHE A 14 -15.21 25.86 -1.28
CA PHE A 14 -16.27 25.07 -0.63
C PHE A 14 -15.85 23.60 -0.48
N LEU A 15 -15.17 23.03 -1.48
CA LEU A 15 -14.61 21.68 -1.45
C LEU A 15 -13.46 21.54 -0.43
N GLN A 16 -12.67 22.60 -0.24
CA GLN A 16 -11.61 22.65 0.78
C GLN A 16 -12.14 22.74 2.23
N THR A 17 -13.41 23.05 2.44
CA THR A 17 -14.02 23.12 3.78
C THR A 17 -14.26 21.71 4.34
N GLU A 18 -14.18 21.53 5.67
CA GLU A 18 -14.49 20.27 6.40
C GLU A 18 -15.77 19.56 5.89
N ARG A 19 -16.79 20.35 5.54
CA ARG A 19 -18.07 19.84 5.02
C ARG A 19 -17.98 19.34 3.58
N GLY A 20 -17.15 19.98 2.74
CA GLY A 20 -16.93 19.60 1.34
C GLY A 20 -16.26 18.24 1.22
N LYS A 21 -15.20 17.99 2.00
CA LYS A 21 -14.51 16.69 2.04
C LYS A 21 -15.44 15.54 2.42
N ARG A 22 -16.30 15.73 3.42
CA ARG A 22 -17.29 14.73 3.84
C ARG A 22 -18.34 14.48 2.76
N PHE A 23 -18.75 15.53 2.05
CA PHE A 23 -19.69 15.42 0.94
C PHE A 23 -19.11 14.62 -0.23
N ILE A 24 -17.83 14.78 -0.57
CA ILE A 24 -17.16 14.00 -1.63
C ILE A 24 -17.10 12.51 -1.26
N ASN A 25 -16.69 12.17 -0.03
CA ASN A 25 -16.70 10.78 0.44
C ASN A 25 -18.12 10.19 0.46
N PHE A 26 -19.12 10.98 0.83
CA PHE A 26 -20.52 10.56 0.79
C PHE A 26 -21.02 10.34 -0.65
N ALA A 27 -20.66 11.24 -1.57
CA ALA A 27 -20.97 11.13 -2.99
C ALA A 27 -20.33 9.88 -3.63
N TYR A 28 -19.10 9.54 -3.24
CA TYR A 28 -18.44 8.30 -3.64
C TYR A 28 -19.24 7.06 -3.19
N SER A 29 -19.66 7.06 -1.93
CA SER A 29 -20.39 5.94 -1.34
C SER A 29 -21.79 5.76 -1.94
N ILE A 30 -22.50 6.87 -2.19
CA ILE A 30 -23.86 6.81 -2.77
C ILE A 30 -23.84 6.46 -4.26
N GLY A 31 -22.83 6.92 -5.01
CA GLY A 31 -22.63 6.55 -6.41
C GLY A 31 -22.44 5.05 -6.57
N ALA A 32 -21.50 4.48 -5.81
CA ALA A 32 -21.23 3.05 -5.79
C ALA A 32 -22.48 2.23 -5.42
N ALA A 33 -23.27 2.68 -4.44
CA ALA A 33 -24.49 1.98 -4.05
C ALA A 33 -25.53 1.90 -5.18
N ILE A 34 -25.72 2.99 -5.95
CA ILE A 34 -26.66 3.03 -7.08
C ILE A 34 -26.19 2.09 -8.21
N VAL A 35 -24.87 2.06 -8.48
CA VAL A 35 -24.28 1.15 -9.49
C VAL A 35 -24.49 -0.31 -9.11
N ILE A 36 -24.18 -0.66 -7.86
CA ILE A 36 -24.34 -2.02 -7.34
C ILE A 36 -25.82 -2.43 -7.40
N LEU A 37 -26.75 -1.53 -7.05
CA LEU A 37 -28.19 -1.77 -7.16
C LEU A 37 -28.61 -2.04 -8.61
N GLY A 38 -28.13 -1.26 -9.57
CA GLY A 38 -28.40 -1.45 -11.00
C GLY A 38 -27.85 -2.78 -11.53
N ALA A 39 -26.63 -3.13 -11.14
CA ALA A 39 -26.02 -4.41 -11.48
C ALA A 39 -26.81 -5.59 -10.88
N MET A 40 -27.25 -5.47 -9.62
CA MET A 40 -28.08 -6.48 -8.97
C MET A 40 -29.40 -6.71 -9.73
N PHE A 41 -30.10 -5.64 -10.12
CA PHE A 41 -31.35 -5.76 -10.87
C PHE A 41 -31.14 -6.39 -12.25
N LYS A 42 -30.03 -6.07 -12.92
CA LYS A 42 -29.64 -6.69 -14.18
C LYS A 42 -29.37 -8.20 -14.02
N LEU A 43 -28.72 -8.62 -12.93
CA LEU A 43 -28.43 -10.03 -12.65
C LEU A 43 -29.69 -10.83 -12.29
N LEU A 44 -30.57 -10.26 -11.48
CA LEU A 44 -31.84 -10.89 -11.07
C LEU A 44 -32.91 -10.87 -12.16
N HIS A 45 -32.63 -10.30 -13.34
CA HIS A 45 -33.57 -10.17 -14.47
C HIS A 45 -34.89 -9.48 -14.08
N PHE A 46 -34.82 -8.52 -13.15
CA PHE A 46 -35.98 -7.70 -12.83
C PHE A 46 -36.32 -6.74 -13.98
N PRO A 47 -37.61 -6.40 -14.16
CA PRO A 47 -38.00 -5.34 -15.09
C PRO A 47 -37.25 -4.05 -14.72
N PHE A 48 -36.88 -3.25 -15.72
CA PHE A 48 -36.06 -2.03 -15.59
C PHE A 48 -34.57 -2.26 -15.23
N GLY A 49 -34.07 -3.50 -15.21
CA GLY A 49 -32.66 -3.76 -14.90
C GLY A 49 -31.65 -3.09 -15.85
N ASN A 50 -32.01 -2.90 -17.13
CA ASN A 50 -31.17 -2.17 -18.09
C ASN A 50 -31.15 -0.67 -17.80
N GLU A 51 -32.31 -0.06 -17.58
CA GLU A 51 -32.45 1.36 -17.29
C GLU A 51 -31.76 1.74 -15.98
N LEU A 52 -31.92 0.92 -14.93
CA LEU A 52 -31.29 1.16 -13.62
C LEU A 52 -29.77 0.99 -13.70
N LEU A 53 -29.27 -0.01 -14.46
CA LEU A 53 -27.84 -0.16 -14.73
C LEU A 53 -27.29 1.03 -15.51
N PHE A 54 -28.00 1.49 -16.54
CA PHE A 54 -27.58 2.65 -17.32
C PHE A 54 -27.47 3.92 -16.46
N ILE A 55 -28.45 4.17 -15.60
CA ILE A 55 -28.42 5.28 -14.64
C ILE A 55 -27.26 5.12 -13.66
N GLY A 56 -27.01 3.91 -13.16
CA GLY A 56 -25.86 3.60 -12.31
C GLY A 56 -24.54 3.94 -13.01
N MET A 57 -24.35 3.47 -14.23
CA MET A 57 -23.13 3.73 -15.02
C MET A 57 -22.92 5.23 -15.27
N ILE A 58 -23.98 5.99 -15.57
CA ILE A 58 -23.88 7.46 -15.71
C ILE A 58 -23.46 8.11 -14.40
N THR A 59 -24.09 7.70 -13.30
CA THR A 59 -23.77 8.22 -11.96
C THR A 59 -22.30 8.00 -11.65
N GLU A 60 -21.73 6.86 -12.04
CA GLU A 60 -20.34 6.56 -11.77
C GLU A 60 -19.36 7.35 -12.63
N VAL A 61 -19.70 7.64 -13.88
CA VAL A 61 -18.92 8.58 -14.69
C VAL A 61 -18.88 9.96 -14.03
N ILE A 62 -19.99 10.42 -13.45
CA ILE A 62 -20.06 11.72 -12.78
C ILE A 62 -19.20 11.73 -11.51
N VAL A 63 -19.40 10.74 -10.62
CA VAL A 63 -18.67 10.64 -9.34
C VAL A 63 -17.17 10.46 -9.57
N PHE A 64 -16.78 9.64 -10.54
CA PHE A 64 -15.38 9.44 -10.90
C PHE A 64 -14.74 10.71 -11.48
N THR A 65 -15.48 11.45 -12.31
CA THR A 65 -15.02 12.74 -12.83
C THR A 65 -14.85 13.78 -11.73
N LEU A 66 -15.76 13.82 -10.74
CA LEU A 66 -15.65 14.72 -9.59
C LEU A 66 -14.49 14.34 -8.66
N SER A 67 -14.23 13.04 -8.49
CA SER A 67 -13.11 12.51 -7.70
C SER A 67 -11.74 12.92 -8.26
N ALA A 68 -11.63 13.09 -9.58
CA ALA A 68 -10.39 13.57 -10.21
C ALA A 68 -9.99 15.00 -9.77
N PHE A 69 -10.93 15.78 -9.22
CA PHE A 69 -10.67 17.10 -8.65
C PHE A 69 -10.44 17.08 -7.13
N ASP A 70 -10.49 15.90 -6.49
CA ASP A 70 -10.18 15.78 -5.06
C ASP A 70 -8.67 15.90 -4.82
N THR A 71 -8.30 16.50 -3.69
CA THR A 71 -6.90 16.65 -3.29
C THR A 71 -6.43 15.35 -2.67
N PRO A 72 -5.25 14.81 -3.06
CA PRO A 72 -4.72 13.59 -2.46
C PRO A 72 -4.63 13.73 -0.93
N ILE A 73 -4.96 12.66 -0.23
CA ILE A 73 -4.87 12.59 1.24
C ILE A 73 -3.43 12.95 1.61
N LYS A 74 -3.25 13.97 2.44
CA LYS A 74 -1.91 14.37 2.89
C LYS A 74 -1.32 13.21 3.68
N ASP A 75 -0.16 12.72 3.25
CA ASP A 75 0.57 11.72 4.00
C ASP A 75 0.82 12.22 5.42
N TYR A 76 0.38 11.41 6.38
CA TYR A 76 0.64 11.68 7.78
C TYR A 76 2.16 11.59 7.98
N ASN A 77 2.76 12.62 8.58
CA ASN A 77 4.21 12.71 8.73
C ASN A 77 4.67 11.77 9.86
N TRP A 78 4.70 10.47 9.57
CA TRP A 78 5.13 9.42 10.49
C TRP A 78 6.56 9.62 10.98
N ASP A 79 7.37 10.36 10.23
CA ASP A 79 8.72 10.82 10.60
C ASP A 79 8.77 11.62 11.91
N LYS A 80 7.70 12.38 12.22
CA LYS A 80 7.65 13.18 13.45
C LYS A 80 7.34 12.35 14.69
N VAL A 81 6.69 11.20 14.52
CA VAL A 81 6.34 10.29 15.62
C VAL A 81 7.32 9.12 15.75
N PHE A 82 8.06 8.80 14.69
CA PHE A 82 9.16 7.83 14.69
C PHE A 82 10.39 8.39 13.96
N PRO A 83 11.17 9.26 14.63
CA PRO A 83 12.35 9.90 14.04
C PRO A 83 13.44 8.91 13.61
N ALA A 84 13.35 7.63 13.99
CA ALA A 84 14.22 6.55 13.54
C ALA A 84 14.04 6.18 12.05
N LEU A 85 12.99 6.67 11.37
CA LEU A 85 12.71 6.37 9.95
C LEU A 85 13.10 7.50 8.99
N THR A 86 13.46 8.69 9.50
CA THR A 86 13.57 9.94 8.74
C THR A 86 14.86 10.07 7.92
N SER A 87 15.81 9.15 8.07
CA SER A 87 17.02 9.10 7.26
C SER A 87 16.85 8.09 6.13
N THR A 88 16.44 8.51 4.91
CA THR A 88 16.88 7.95 3.59
C THR A 88 16.05 8.42 2.36
N ASN A 89 14.87 9.03 2.50
CA ASN A 89 13.93 9.11 1.34
C ASN A 89 13.76 10.49 0.65
N ASP A 90 14.78 11.35 0.66
CA ASP A 90 14.75 12.62 -0.10
C ASP A 90 15.03 12.46 -1.62
N PHE A 91 15.06 11.24 -2.17
CA PHE A 91 15.50 10.97 -3.55
C PHE A 91 14.43 10.58 -4.58
N GLU A 92 13.17 10.35 -4.23
CA GLU A 92 12.19 9.87 -5.21
C GLU A 92 10.90 10.69 -5.25
N GLN A 93 11.02 11.97 -5.66
CA GLN A 93 9.88 12.73 -6.17
C GLN A 93 10.21 13.44 -7.48
N SER A 94 10.68 12.68 -8.46
CA SER A 94 10.64 13.06 -9.86
C SER A 94 10.81 11.83 -10.73
N GLU A 95 9.71 11.15 -11.10
CA GLU A 95 9.54 10.49 -12.40
C GLU A 95 8.17 9.82 -12.50
N ALA A 96 7.20 10.59 -12.95
CA ALA A 96 5.98 10.06 -13.54
C ALA A 96 5.99 10.36 -15.04
N ILE A 97 6.85 9.70 -15.83
CA ILE A 97 6.71 9.62 -17.30
C ILE A 97 7.17 8.24 -17.82
N GLN A 98 6.15 7.44 -18.19
CA GLN A 98 6.09 6.61 -19.40
C GLN A 98 6.94 5.33 -19.48
N GLY A 99 6.26 4.26 -19.91
CA GLY A 99 6.74 2.89 -19.84
C GLY A 99 7.94 2.54 -20.72
N SER A 100 8.71 1.57 -20.25
CA SER A 100 9.29 0.46 -21.01
C SER A 100 10.22 -0.35 -20.10
N ARG A 101 9.71 -1.34 -19.36
CA ARG A 101 10.60 -2.36 -18.75
C ARG A 101 11.00 -3.36 -19.83
N LYS A 102 12.16 -3.15 -20.46
CA LYS A 102 12.95 -4.26 -21.00
C LYS A 102 13.62 -4.95 -19.82
N PHE A 103 13.15 -6.15 -19.52
CA PHE A 103 13.81 -7.10 -18.63
C PHE A 103 15.03 -7.69 -19.37
N HIS A 104 16.24 -7.41 -18.88
CA HIS A 104 17.46 -8.06 -19.36
C HIS A 104 18.25 -8.59 -18.16
N THR A 105 18.13 -9.89 -17.93
CA THR A 105 19.03 -10.73 -17.14
C THR A 105 20.44 -10.65 -17.71
N THR A 106 21.45 -10.27 -16.91
CA THR A 106 22.80 -10.87 -16.99
C THR A 106 23.66 -10.45 -15.81
N SER A 107 24.02 -11.46 -15.02
CA SER A 107 25.24 -11.61 -14.25
C SER A 107 26.45 -10.80 -14.73
N SER A 108 27.08 -10.05 -13.83
CA SER A 108 28.55 -9.95 -13.77
C SER A 108 29.01 -9.42 -12.41
N LEU A 109 29.70 -10.30 -11.68
CA LEU A 109 30.63 -9.94 -10.62
C LEU A 109 31.69 -9.01 -11.21
N THR A 110 31.92 -7.84 -10.63
CA THR A 110 33.23 -7.18 -10.68
C THR A 110 33.41 -6.24 -9.49
N ASN A 111 34.21 -6.75 -8.54
CA ASN A 111 35.33 -6.06 -7.91
C ASN A 111 35.34 -4.52 -7.99
N ASN A 112 35.16 -3.86 -6.86
CA ASN A 112 35.94 -2.67 -6.57
C ASN A 112 36.15 -2.49 -5.06
N GLN A 113 37.41 -2.53 -4.65
CA GLN A 113 37.87 -2.13 -3.33
C GLN A 113 37.57 -0.65 -3.11
N ILE A 114 36.84 -0.32 -2.04
CA ILE A 114 36.70 1.05 -1.51
C ILE A 114 36.86 0.88 0.00
N SER A 115 38.09 0.98 0.51
CA SER A 115 38.62 2.19 1.16
C SER A 115 37.68 2.76 2.24
N THR A 116 37.91 2.26 3.46
CA THR A 116 37.81 2.96 4.75
C THR A 116 36.69 4.00 4.89
N THR A 117 35.55 3.54 5.40
CA THR A 117 34.57 4.40 6.08
C THR A 117 34.35 3.81 7.49
N PRO A 118 34.38 4.60 8.59
CA PRO A 118 34.14 4.07 9.94
C PRO A 118 32.77 3.40 10.14
N GLN A 119 31.88 3.44 9.15
CA GLN A 119 30.58 2.75 9.14
C GLN A 119 30.66 1.27 8.75
N THR A 120 31.70 0.81 8.04
CA THR A 120 31.80 -0.61 7.63
C THR A 120 32.11 -1.53 8.82
N GLU A 121 32.82 -1.06 9.84
CA GLU A 121 33.09 -1.86 11.04
C GLU A 121 31.84 -2.11 11.87
N GLU A 122 30.95 -1.12 11.97
CA GLU A 122 29.68 -1.26 12.70
C GLU A 122 28.73 -2.20 11.96
N TYR A 123 28.64 -2.08 10.63
CA TYR A 123 27.90 -3.01 9.79
C TYR A 123 28.42 -4.45 9.92
N ASN A 124 29.74 -4.64 9.93
CA ASN A 124 30.34 -5.97 10.12
C ASN A 124 30.04 -6.55 11.52
N ARG A 125 30.07 -5.73 12.58
CA ARG A 125 29.68 -6.15 13.94
C ARG A 125 28.20 -6.50 14.05
N GLN A 126 27.33 -5.78 13.35
CA GLN A 126 25.90 -6.11 13.29
C GLN A 126 25.67 -7.42 12.52
N MET A 127 26.40 -7.62 11.43
CA MET A 127 26.35 -8.87 10.66
C MET A 127 26.82 -10.07 11.48
N GLU A 128 27.89 -9.94 12.27
CA GLU A 128 28.33 -10.99 13.19
C GLU A 128 27.29 -11.32 14.25
N LYS A 129 26.63 -10.31 14.83
CA LYS A 129 25.52 -10.54 15.78
C LYS A 129 24.38 -11.32 15.13
N LEU A 130 23.95 -10.91 13.94
CA LEU A 130 22.90 -11.60 13.17
C LEU A 130 23.26 -13.06 12.87
N ILE A 131 24.51 -13.33 12.48
CA ILE A 131 24.98 -14.70 12.23
C ILE A 131 24.92 -15.53 13.51
N THR A 132 25.40 -15.00 14.64
CA THR A 132 25.37 -15.72 15.93
C THR A 132 23.94 -15.94 16.45
N GLU A 133 23.04 -15.01 16.19
CA GLU A 133 21.63 -15.12 16.56
C GLU A 133 20.90 -16.15 15.70
N THR A 134 21.21 -16.18 14.40
CA THR A 134 20.71 -17.21 13.47
C THR A 134 21.18 -18.60 13.85
N GLU A 135 22.44 -18.75 14.27
CA GLU A 135 22.96 -20.04 14.75
C GLU A 135 22.25 -20.50 16.04
N LYS A 136 21.96 -19.57 16.96
CA LYS A 136 21.19 -19.87 18.18
C LYS A 136 19.76 -20.28 17.85
N MET A 137 19.09 -19.60 16.93
CA MET A 137 17.75 -19.97 16.46
C MET A 137 17.75 -21.39 15.86
N GLY A 138 18.76 -21.73 15.08
CA GLY A 138 18.94 -23.09 14.55
C GLY A 138 19.03 -24.15 15.64
N LYS A 139 19.78 -23.88 16.71
CA LYS A 139 19.89 -24.78 17.89
C LYS A 139 18.57 -24.88 18.66
N GLN A 140 17.87 -23.77 18.88
CA GLN A 140 16.57 -23.78 19.53
C GLN A 140 15.54 -24.60 18.75
N LEU A 141 15.56 -24.52 17.42
CA LEU A 141 14.68 -25.32 16.56
C LEU A 141 14.97 -26.82 16.69
N GLN A 142 16.25 -27.19 16.79
CA GLN A 142 16.67 -28.57 17.01
C GLN A 142 16.24 -29.08 18.39
N GLU A 143 16.41 -28.28 19.45
CA GLU A 143 15.95 -28.63 20.80
C GLU A 143 14.43 -28.81 20.85
N LEU A 144 13.67 -27.94 20.19
CA LEU A 144 12.22 -28.09 20.03
C LEU A 144 11.90 -29.43 19.38
N ASN A 145 12.52 -29.74 18.23
CA ASN A 145 12.30 -31.00 17.53
C ASN A 145 12.64 -32.22 18.40
N GLU A 146 13.72 -32.14 19.18
CA GLU A 146 14.12 -33.20 20.11
C GLU A 146 13.13 -33.37 21.27
N VAL A 147 12.58 -32.28 21.81
CA VAL A 147 11.53 -32.33 22.85
C VAL A 147 10.25 -32.95 22.29
N TYR A 148 9.86 -32.61 21.05
CA TYR A 148 8.74 -33.24 20.37
C TYR A 148 8.96 -34.75 20.19
N GLU A 149 10.16 -35.17 19.76
CA GLU A 149 10.49 -36.60 19.63
C GLU A 149 10.50 -37.33 20.98
N ARG A 150 11.05 -36.71 22.04
CA ARG A 150 11.04 -37.29 23.40
C ARG A 150 9.62 -37.43 23.95
N MET A 151 8.74 -36.45 23.72
CA MET A 151 7.33 -36.52 24.12
C MET A 151 6.58 -37.60 23.33
N LEU A 152 6.76 -37.65 22.00
CA LEU A 152 6.16 -38.69 21.15
C LEU A 152 6.60 -40.08 21.61
N ARG A 153 7.89 -40.26 21.90
CA ARG A 153 8.46 -41.53 22.35
C ARG A 153 8.02 -41.92 23.77
N ALA A 154 7.79 -40.94 24.65
CA ALA A 154 7.25 -41.17 26.00
C ALA A 154 5.76 -41.53 25.96
N MET A 155 4.97 -40.92 25.06
CA MET A 155 3.56 -41.30 24.84
C MET A 155 3.41 -42.64 24.12
N SER A 156 4.31 -42.99 23.20
CA SER A 156 4.28 -44.26 22.48
C SER A 156 4.89 -45.44 23.25
N GLY A 157 5.54 -45.19 24.38
CA GLY A 157 6.21 -46.20 25.22
C GLY A 157 5.35 -46.76 26.36
N HIS A 158 4.12 -46.27 26.54
CA HIS A 158 3.22 -46.65 27.64
C HIS A 158 2.25 -47.79 27.25
N ASP A 159 2.65 -48.69 26.35
CA ASP A 159 1.77 -49.76 25.82
C ASP A 159 2.47 -51.14 25.74
N LYS A 160 3.31 -51.46 26.72
CA LYS A 160 3.74 -52.84 27.02
C LYS A 160 3.81 -53.08 28.53
#